data_AF-A0ABD3EEH9-F1
#
_entry.id   AF-A0ABD3EEH9-F1
#
_cell.length_a   1.000
_cell.length_b   1.000
_cell.length_c   1.000
_cell.angle_alpha   90.00
_cell.angle_beta   90.00
_cell.angle_gamma   90.00
#
_symmetry.space_group_name_H-M   'P 1'
#
loop_
_entity.id
_entity.type
_entity.pdbx_description
1 polymer ?
#
loop_
_entity_poly.entity_id
_entity_poly.type
_entity_poly.pdbx_seq_one_letter_code
_entity_poly.pdbx_strand_id
1 'polypeptide(L)'
;MVKKDIYGKKLLQSSLNALGSSLAADDHNLSPVWAQILSDPFLRRLAPLKRFVFCRAVLSLYSPSFNKMEYIPECMPCLPEAISPMRSKCQAIVLKLADLFEVTNRFVFSEETTLSDD
;
A
#
# COMPACT_ATOMS: atom_id res chain seq x y z
N MET A 1 -6.28 -22.47 -10.26
CA MET A 1 -5.70 -21.21 -10.76
C MET A 1 -6.72 -20.07 -10.84
N VAL A 2 -7.83 -20.21 -11.58
CA VAL A 2 -8.84 -19.13 -11.78
C VAL A 2 -9.49 -18.62 -10.47
N LYS A 3 -9.84 -19.52 -9.53
CA LYS A 3 -10.42 -19.10 -8.22
C LYS A 3 -9.45 -18.26 -7.37
N LYS A 4 -8.16 -18.60 -7.41
CA LYS A 4 -7.08 -17.92 -6.66
C LYS A 4 -6.87 -16.49 -7.19
N ASP A 5 -6.93 -16.32 -8.51
CA ASP A 5 -6.86 -15.00 -9.16
C ASP A 5 -8.08 -14.12 -8.85
N ILE A 6 -9.30 -14.66 -8.89
CA ILE A 6 -10.53 -13.92 -8.52
C ILE A 6 -10.48 -13.47 -7.06
N TYR A 7 -10.06 -14.36 -6.16
CA TYR A 7 -9.91 -14.04 -4.74
C TYR A 7 -8.83 -12.97 -4.51
N GLY A 8 -7.67 -13.10 -5.16
CA GLY A 8 -6.58 -12.12 -5.08
C GLY A 8 -6.99 -10.74 -5.58
N LYS A 9 -7.75 -10.66 -6.68
CA LYS A 9 -8.32 -9.40 -7.18
C LYS A 9 -9.27 -8.76 -6.17
N LYS A 10 -10.12 -9.55 -5.52
CA LYS A 10 -11.05 -9.06 -4.50
C LYS A 10 -10.30 -8.56 -3.26
N LEU A 11 -9.28 -9.31 -2.81
CA LEU A 11 -8.43 -8.96 -1.68
C LEU A 11 -7.62 -7.67 -1.95
N LEU A 12 -7.06 -7.54 -3.15
CA LEU A 12 -6.37 -6.32 -3.57
C LEU A 12 -7.33 -5.13 -3.56
N GLN A 13 -8.52 -5.28 -4.15
CA GLN A 13 -9.49 -4.20 -4.23
C GLN A 13 -10.00 -3.76 -2.84
N SER A 14 -10.25 -4.70 -1.92
CA SER A 14 -10.63 -4.37 -0.54
C SER A 14 -9.50 -3.68 0.21
N SER A 15 -8.27 -4.18 0.08
CA SER A 15 -7.07 -3.61 0.71
C SER A 15 -6.80 -2.19 0.23
N LEU A 16 -6.89 -1.94 -1.08
CA LEU A 16 -6.72 -0.60 -1.65
C LEU A 16 -7.79 0.37 -1.16
N ASN A 17 -9.02 -0.10 -0.96
CA ASN A 17 -10.09 0.72 -0.41
C ASN A 17 -9.85 1.06 1.06
N ALA A 18 -9.46 0.08 1.88
CA ALA A 18 -9.12 0.30 3.29
C ALA A 18 -7.96 1.29 3.45
N LEU A 19 -6.92 1.16 2.62
CA LEU A 19 -5.78 2.08 2.61
C LEU A 19 -6.21 3.52 2.27
N GLY A 20 -7.09 3.68 1.27
CA GLY A 20 -7.64 5.00 0.93
C GLY A 20 -8.51 5.62 2.01
N SER A 21 -9.25 4.81 2.78
CA SER A 21 -10.01 5.32 3.92
C SER A 21 -9.08 5.78 5.06
N SER A 22 -7.98 5.07 5.31
CA SER A 22 -6.96 5.49 6.30
C SER A 22 -6.31 6.82 5.89
N LEU A 23 -6.02 6.99 4.60
CA LEU A 23 -5.51 8.25 4.03
C LEU A 23 -6.42 9.44 4.28
N ALA A 24 -7.73 9.24 4.19
CA ALA A 24 -8.71 10.30 4.41
C ALA A 24 -8.91 10.65 5.89
N ALA A 25 -8.47 9.78 6.82
CA ALA A 25 -8.59 10.00 8.26
C ALA A 25 -7.36 10.72 8.86
N ASP A 26 -6.16 10.56 8.28
CA ASP A 26 -4.91 11.17 8.74
C ASP A 26 -4.69 12.59 8.16
N ASP A 27 -5.67 13.48 8.35
CA ASP A 27 -5.66 14.84 7.78
C ASP A 27 -4.63 15.77 8.45
N HIS A 28 -4.17 15.44 9.66
CA HIS A 28 -3.34 16.34 10.49
C HIS A 28 -1.89 16.56 10.00
N ASN A 29 -1.40 15.77 9.04
CA ASN A 29 -0.02 15.90 8.50
C ASN A 29 0.02 15.86 6.96
N LEU A 30 -1.13 16.15 6.34
CA LEU A 30 -1.32 16.07 4.90
C LEU A 30 -0.90 17.40 4.26
N SER A 31 0.01 17.36 3.28
CA SER A 31 0.33 18.56 2.48
C SER A 31 -0.94 19.18 1.91
N PRO A 32 -1.09 20.52 1.87
CA PRO A 32 -2.31 21.17 1.39
C PRO A 32 -2.71 20.73 -0.03
N VAL A 33 -1.75 20.35 -0.87
CA VAL A 33 -1.99 19.77 -2.19
C VAL A 33 -2.71 18.42 -2.09
N TRP A 34 -2.27 17.56 -1.18
CA TRP A 34 -2.92 16.28 -0.92
C TRP A 34 -4.28 16.46 -0.24
N ALA A 35 -4.43 17.44 0.65
CA ALA A 35 -5.71 17.76 1.28
C ALA A 35 -6.76 18.16 0.24
N GLN A 36 -6.39 18.97 -0.76
CA GLN A 36 -7.27 19.31 -1.87
C GLN A 36 -7.64 18.09 -2.73
N ILE A 37 -6.66 17.26 -3.08
CA ILE A 37 -6.88 16.05 -3.89
C ILE A 37 -7.76 15.02 -3.14
N LEU A 38 -7.54 14.83 -1.84
CA LEU A 38 -8.31 13.89 -1.03
C LEU A 38 -9.68 14.45 -0.66
N SER A 39 -9.86 15.77 -0.60
CA SER A 39 -11.17 16.40 -0.35
C SER A 39 -12.13 16.25 -1.53
N ASP A 40 -11.61 16.12 -2.75
CA ASP A 40 -12.45 15.93 -3.94
C ASP A 40 -12.99 14.48 -4.02
N PRO A 41 -14.32 14.26 -4.03
CA PRO A 41 -14.93 12.93 -4.05
C PRO A 41 -14.67 12.11 -5.33
N PHE A 42 -14.35 12.76 -6.44
CA PHE A 42 -14.01 12.12 -7.70
C PHE A 42 -12.54 11.69 -7.68
N LEU A 43 -11.63 12.56 -7.26
CA LEU A 43 -10.20 12.23 -7.11
C LEU A 43 -9.96 11.21 -5.99
N ARG A 44 -10.73 11.26 -4.90
CA ARG A 44 -10.74 10.22 -3.83
C ARG A 44 -11.14 8.84 -4.36
N ARG A 45 -12.01 8.79 -5.38
CA ARG A 45 -12.40 7.55 -6.07
C ARG A 45 -11.39 7.12 -7.13
N LEU A 46 -10.84 8.08 -7.87
CA LEU A 46 -9.81 7.81 -8.86
C LEU A 46 -8.51 7.37 -8.22
N ALA A 47 -8.22 7.83 -7.00
CA ALA A 47 -7.04 7.62 -6.16
C ALA A 47 -5.99 6.71 -6.81
N PRO A 48 -5.31 7.19 -7.88
CA PRO A 48 -4.17 6.49 -8.45
C PRO A 48 -3.09 6.29 -7.38
N LEU A 49 -3.12 7.12 -6.34
CA LEU A 49 -2.38 7.01 -5.08
C LEU A 49 -2.54 5.64 -4.40
N LYS A 50 -3.72 5.01 -4.38
CA LYS A 50 -3.88 3.69 -3.75
C LYS A 50 -2.99 2.66 -4.44
N ARG A 51 -3.06 2.62 -5.78
CA ARG A 51 -2.26 1.72 -6.61
C ARG A 51 -0.79 2.09 -6.52
N PHE A 52 -0.46 3.38 -6.57
CA PHE A 52 0.91 3.87 -6.43
C PHE A 52 1.52 3.47 -5.08
N VAL A 53 0.82 3.70 -3.96
CA VAL A 53 1.29 3.34 -2.62
C VAL A 53 1.45 1.83 -2.49
N PHE A 54 0.51 1.05 -3.01
CA PHE A 54 0.64 -0.40 -3.04
C PHE A 54 1.87 -0.83 -3.83
N CYS A 55 2.05 -0.35 -5.06
CA CYS A 55 3.22 -0.66 -5.88
C CYS A 55 4.53 -0.22 -5.20
N ARG A 56 4.54 0.96 -4.58
CA ARG A 56 5.68 1.47 -3.81
C ARG A 56 5.99 0.57 -2.61
N ALA A 57 4.99 0.07 -1.89
CA ALA A 57 5.16 -0.88 -0.80
C ALA A 57 5.71 -2.22 -1.28
N VAL A 58 5.15 -2.78 -2.36
CA VAL A 58 5.66 -4.01 -2.99
C VAL A 58 7.13 -3.84 -3.38
N LEU A 59 7.48 -2.76 -4.09
CA LEU A 59 8.86 -2.48 -4.49
C LEU A 59 9.79 -2.26 -3.29
N SER A 60 9.31 -1.61 -2.23
CA SER A 60 10.13 -1.37 -1.03
C SER A 60 10.43 -2.65 -0.25
N LEU A 61 9.49 -3.60 -0.22
CA LEU A 61 9.61 -4.86 0.51
C LEU A 61 10.24 -5.96 -0.34
N TYR A 62 10.24 -5.83 -1.67
CA TYR A 62 10.78 -6.84 -2.57
C TYR A 62 12.30 -6.98 -2.40
N SER A 63 12.79 -8.18 -2.07
CA SER A 63 14.19 -8.38 -1.64
C SER A 63 15.25 -7.80 -2.60
N PRO A 64 15.10 -7.90 -3.94
CA PRO A 64 16.05 -7.29 -4.89
C PRO A 64 16.14 -5.76 -4.85
N SER A 65 15.06 -5.07 -4.47
CA SER A 65 14.96 -3.60 -4.37
C SER A 65 14.90 -3.10 -2.93
N PHE A 66 14.94 -4.00 -1.94
CA PHE A 66 14.93 -3.66 -0.53
C PHE A 66 16.12 -2.74 -0.19
N ASN A 67 15.81 -1.62 0.47
CA ASN A 67 16.78 -0.57 0.83
C ASN A 67 17.51 0.11 -0.35
N LYS A 68 17.02 -0.05 -1.58
CA LYS A 68 17.58 0.63 -2.76
C LYS A 68 16.62 1.70 -3.24
N MET A 69 16.87 2.93 -2.80
CA MET A 69 15.98 4.05 -3.07
C MET A 69 15.86 4.37 -4.57
N GLU A 70 16.85 4.01 -5.40
CA GLU A 70 16.79 4.23 -6.85
C GLU A 70 15.69 3.42 -7.57
N TYR A 71 15.17 2.36 -6.94
CA TYR A 71 14.08 1.55 -7.50
C TYR A 71 12.70 1.93 -6.93
N ILE A 72 12.65 2.87 -5.97
CA ILE A 72 11.42 3.26 -5.30
C ILE A 72 10.90 4.55 -5.94
N PRO A 73 9.69 4.55 -6.52
CA PRO A 73 9.15 5.76 -7.10
C PRO A 73 8.88 6.80 -6.00
N GLU A 74 9.45 7.98 -6.18
CA GLU A 74 9.13 9.15 -5.37
C GLU A 74 7.90 9.86 -5.92
N CYS A 75 7.12 10.44 -5.01
CA CYS A 75 5.96 11.24 -5.37
C CYS A 75 6.24 12.68 -4.95
N MET A 76 5.89 13.63 -5.82
CA MET A 76 6.02 15.05 -5.55
C MET A 76 4.63 15.69 -5.64
N PRO A 77 4.12 16.33 -4.57
CA PRO A 77 4.74 16.49 -3.24
C PRO A 77 4.84 15.16 -2.48
N CYS A 78 5.78 15.05 -1.52
CA CYS A 78 5.99 13.82 -0.76
C CYS A 78 4.68 13.30 -0.14
N LEU A 79 4.50 11.98 -0.16
CA LEU A 79 3.36 11.33 0.45
C LEU A 79 3.45 11.40 1.98
N PRO A 80 2.30 11.48 2.70
CA PRO A 80 2.28 11.43 4.15
C PRO A 80 2.94 10.17 4.71
N GLU A 81 3.52 10.29 5.89
CA GLU A 81 4.17 9.17 6.58
C GLU A 81 3.19 8.03 6.94
N ALA A 82 1.90 8.35 7.08
CA ALA A 82 0.80 7.40 7.32
C ALA A 82 0.74 6.28 6.28
N ILE A 83 1.19 6.54 5.05
CA ILE A 83 1.24 5.58 3.94
C ILE A 83 2.68 5.21 3.55
N SER A 84 3.60 5.35 4.49
CA SER A 84 4.95 4.83 4.31
C SER A 84 4.90 3.32 4.06
N PRO A 85 5.70 2.81 3.11
CA PRO A 85 5.75 1.38 2.79
C PRO A 85 6.17 0.51 3.97
N MET A 86 6.82 1.10 4.97
CA MET A 86 7.26 0.41 6.19
C MET A 86 6.18 0.33 7.29
N ARG A 87 5.02 0.98 7.11
CA ARG A 87 3.92 0.91 8.10
C ARG A 87 3.27 -0.48 8.08
N SER A 88 2.88 -0.98 9.25
CA SER A 88 2.28 -2.31 9.44
C SER A 88 1.09 -2.58 8.51
N LYS A 89 0.20 -1.60 8.30
CA LYS A 89 -0.93 -1.71 7.36
C LYS A 89 -0.49 -1.98 5.92
N CYS A 90 0.54 -1.29 5.43
CA CYS A 90 1.06 -1.48 4.07
C CYS A 90 1.73 -2.85 3.93
N GLN A 91 2.55 -3.23 4.92
CA GLN A 91 3.24 -4.51 4.92
C GLN A 91 2.26 -5.69 5.01
N ALA A 92 1.22 -5.60 5.85
CA ALA A 92 0.21 -6.65 6.01
C ALA A 92 -0.55 -6.95 4.71
N ILE A 93 -0.85 -5.92 3.90
CA ILE A 93 -1.49 -6.10 2.59
C ILE A 93 -0.56 -6.85 1.64
N VAL A 94 0.72 -6.49 1.60
CA VAL A 94 1.72 -7.16 0.76
C VAL A 94 1.95 -8.59 1.24
N LEU A 95 1.98 -8.83 2.56
CA LEU A 95 2.12 -10.15 3.16
C LEU A 95 0.92 -11.05 2.83
N LYS A 96 -0.32 -10.58 3.02
CA LYS A 96 -1.54 -11.35 2.68
C LYS A 96 -1.58 -11.72 1.20
N LEU A 97 -1.15 -10.84 0.31
CA LEU A 97 -1.06 -11.15 -1.13
C LEU A 97 0.11 -12.09 -1.45
N ALA A 98 1.28 -11.88 -0.85
CA ALA A 98 2.44 -12.73 -1.06
C ALA A 98 2.20 -14.16 -0.54
N ASP A 99 1.52 -14.30 0.59
CA ASP A 99 1.08 -15.57 1.16
C ASP A 99 0.06 -16.26 0.26
N LEU A 100 -0.95 -15.51 -0.20
CA LEU A 100 -1.89 -16.00 -1.19
C LEU A 100 -1.14 -16.57 -2.39
N PHE A 101 -0.14 -15.89 -2.94
CA PHE A 101 0.62 -16.38 -4.11
C PHE A 101 1.79 -17.30 -3.79
N GLU A 102 2.03 -17.66 -2.52
CA GLU A 102 3.16 -18.52 -2.07
C GLU A 102 4.54 -17.94 -2.45
N VAL A 103 4.68 -16.62 -2.42
CA VAL A 103 5.91 -15.87 -2.78
C VAL A 103 6.44 -14.99 -1.64
N THR A 104 6.06 -15.28 -0.39
CA THR A 104 6.51 -14.53 0.80
C THR A 104 8.03 -14.48 0.93
N ASN A 105 8.74 -15.53 0.49
CA ASN A 105 10.20 -15.59 0.47
C ASN A 105 10.89 -14.59 -0.48
N ARG A 106 10.13 -13.88 -1.32
CA ARG A 106 10.62 -12.81 -2.21
C ARG A 106 10.55 -11.42 -1.57
N PHE A 107 10.04 -11.32 -0.35
CA PHE A 107 9.83 -10.06 0.35
C PHE A 107 10.52 -10.07 1.72
N VAL A 108 10.92 -8.88 2.17
CA VAL A 108 11.49 -8.61 3.49
C VAL A 108 10.46 -7.81 4.27
N PHE A 109 9.96 -8.37 5.37
CA PHE A 109 8.98 -7.74 6.26
C PHE A 109 9.63 -7.43 7.61
N SER A 110 9.15 -6.41 8.33
CA SER A 110 9.55 -6.16 9.72
C SER A 110 8.87 -7.16 10.69
N GLU A 111 9.53 -7.50 11.80
CA GLU A 111 9.06 -8.51 12.78
C GLU A 111 7.66 -8.24 13.39
N GLU A 112 7.18 -7.00 13.38
CA GLU A 112 5.83 -6.65 13.89
C GLU A 112 4.68 -6.96 12.93
N THR A 113 4.94 -7.43 11.71
CA THR A 113 3.91 -7.68 10.70
C THR A 113 3.26 -9.04 10.92
N THR A 114 2.49 -9.19 11.99
CA THR A 114 1.67 -10.39 12.19
C THR A 114 0.45 -10.37 11.27
N LEU A 115 0.10 -11.53 10.73
CA LEU A 115 -1.18 -11.78 10.05
C LEU A 115 -2.29 -11.71 11.10
N SER A 116 -2.67 -10.52 11.54
CA SER A 116 -3.91 -10.35 12.29
C SER A 116 -5.09 -10.35 11.32
N ASP A 117 -5.91 -11.39 11.46
CA ASP A 117 -7.22 -11.53 10.85
C ASP A 117 -8.24 -10.74 11.68
N ASP A 118 -8.35 -9.44 11.41
CA ASP A 118 -9.49 -8.62 11.83
C ASP A 118 -9.99 -7.80 10.63
#